data_AF-A0A494ZU52-F1
#
_entry.id   AF-A0A494ZU52-F1
#
_cell.length_a   1.000
_cell.length_b   1.000
_cell.length_c   1.000
_cell.angle_alpha   90.00
_cell.angle_beta   90.00
_cell.angle_gamma   90.00
#
_symmetry.space_group_name_H-M   'P 1'
#
loop_
_entity.id
_entity.type
_entity.pdbx_description
1 polymer ?
#
loop_
_entity_poly.entity_id
_entity_poly.type
_entity_poly.pdbx_seq_one_letter_code
_entity_poly.pdbx_strand_id
1 'polypeptide(L)'
;MDIQTKTDIIHQKIYDFLLYIYPLLTKYPKYEKFSLQTATRNAILEMLQEVIKWDKTATKSHLYTVDTALQESKELLRLAHDLKYSAMNARHYGESCRKLKEIGVMLGELIEEVKTRK
;
A
#
# COMPACT_ATOMS: atom_id res chain seq x y z
N MET A 1 19.46 9.95 -4.99
CA MET A 1 18.16 10.15 -5.65
C MET A 1 17.45 11.27 -4.90
N ASP A 2 16.98 12.28 -5.60
CA ASP A 2 16.26 13.39 -4.97
C ASP A 2 14.85 12.97 -4.51
N ILE A 3 14.19 13.84 -3.76
CA ILE A 3 12.86 13.60 -3.17
C ILE A 3 11.79 13.37 -4.24
N GLN A 4 11.83 14.09 -5.36
CA GLN A 4 10.84 13.95 -6.42
C GLN A 4 10.94 12.56 -7.04
N THR A 5 12.15 12.17 -7.45
CA THR A 5 12.37 10.84 -8.05
C THR A 5 11.96 9.71 -7.10
N LYS A 6 12.22 9.84 -5.78
CA LYS A 6 11.71 8.88 -4.77
C LYS A 6 10.19 8.84 -4.72
N THR A 7 9.54 10.00 -4.73
CA THR A 7 8.08 10.12 -4.70
C THR A 7 7.44 9.47 -5.92
N ASP A 8 7.99 9.71 -7.12
CA ASP A 8 7.51 9.13 -8.37
C ASP A 8 7.64 7.60 -8.39
N ILE A 9 8.76 7.06 -7.89
CA ILE A 9 8.97 5.61 -7.79
C ILE A 9 8.00 4.96 -6.79
N ILE A 10 7.79 5.60 -5.62
CA ILE A 10 6.83 5.11 -4.63
C ILE A 10 5.42 5.11 -5.23
N HIS A 11 5.02 6.20 -5.89
CA HIS A 11 3.74 6.29 -6.60
C HIS A 11 3.58 5.12 -7.57
N GLN A 12 4.53 4.93 -8.49
CA GLN A 12 4.45 3.89 -9.51
C GLN A 12 4.33 2.51 -8.89
N LYS A 13 5.09 2.21 -7.84
CA LYS A 13 5.04 0.90 -7.18
C LYS A 13 3.73 0.64 -6.45
N ILE A 14 3.11 1.66 -5.86
CA ILE A 14 1.77 1.54 -5.28
C ILE A 14 0.76 1.25 -6.39
N TYR A 15 0.85 1.95 -7.53
CA TYR A 15 -0.02 1.71 -8.68
C TYR A 15 0.16 0.31 -9.27
N ASP A 16 1.39 -0.17 -9.43
CA ASP A 16 1.69 -1.53 -9.88
C ASP A 16 1.15 -2.58 -8.89
N PHE A 17 1.21 -2.29 -7.59
CA PHE A 17 0.60 -3.15 -6.58
C PHE A 17 -0.93 -3.18 -6.69
N LEU A 18 -1.57 -2.04 -6.96
CA LEU A 18 -3.00 -1.96 -7.24
C LEU A 18 -3.39 -2.82 -8.44
N LEU A 19 -2.64 -2.74 -9.55
CA LEU A 19 -2.87 -3.57 -10.74
C LEU A 19 -2.75 -5.07 -10.42
N TYR A 20 -1.80 -5.44 -9.57
CA TYR A 20 -1.62 -6.82 -9.14
C TYR A 20 -2.75 -7.32 -8.22
N ILE A 21 -3.18 -6.51 -7.25
CA ILE A 21 -4.10 -6.94 -6.19
C ILE A 21 -5.57 -6.91 -6.63
N TYR A 22 -5.95 -5.98 -7.51
CA TYR A 22 -7.35 -5.80 -7.93
C TYR A 22 -8.00 -7.09 -8.46
N PRO A 23 -7.36 -7.83 -9.40
CA PRO A 23 -7.89 -9.10 -9.89
C PRO A 23 -7.93 -10.23 -8.84
N LEU A 24 -7.19 -10.11 -7.74
CA LEU A 24 -7.22 -11.05 -6.63
C LEU A 24 -8.39 -10.73 -5.70
N LEU A 25 -8.60 -9.46 -5.37
CA LEU A 25 -9.71 -9.03 -4.53
C LEU A 25 -11.07 -9.42 -5.11
N THR A 26 -11.24 -9.48 -6.43
CA THR A 26 -12.49 -9.94 -7.06
C THR A 26 -12.80 -11.42 -6.82
N LYS A 27 -11.81 -12.22 -6.42
CA LYS A 27 -11.93 -13.64 -6.11
C LYS A 27 -12.23 -13.92 -4.63
N TYR A 28 -12.41 -12.88 -3.82
CA TYR A 28 -12.82 -13.05 -2.42
C TYR A 28 -14.23 -13.65 -2.36
N PRO A 29 -14.58 -14.37 -1.27
CA PRO A 29 -15.93 -14.88 -1.09
C PRO A 29 -16.98 -13.76 -1.19
N LYS A 30 -18.16 -14.06 -1.74
CA LYS A 30 -19.21 -13.04 -1.97
C LYS A 30 -19.62 -12.29 -0.70
N TYR A 31 -19.60 -12.96 0.46
CA TYR A 31 -19.94 -12.35 1.74
C TYR A 31 -18.89 -11.32 2.20
N GLU A 32 -17.66 -11.36 1.68
CA GLU A 32 -16.60 -10.39 1.98
C GLU A 32 -16.63 -9.12 1.12
N LYS A 33 -17.54 -9.05 0.15
CA LYS A 33 -17.56 -7.99 -0.86
C LYS A 33 -17.61 -6.60 -0.24
N PHE A 34 -18.42 -6.42 0.81
CA PHE A 34 -18.63 -5.16 1.51
C PHE A 34 -17.86 -5.05 2.83
N SER A 35 -17.04 -6.05 3.16
CA SER A 35 -16.15 -6.07 4.34
C SER A 35 -14.70 -6.11 3.88
N LEU A 36 -14.02 -7.26 3.96
CA LEU A 36 -12.57 -7.33 3.79
C LEU A 36 -12.12 -6.91 2.38
N GLN A 37 -12.90 -7.22 1.35
CA GLN A 37 -12.57 -6.81 -0.01
C GLN A 37 -12.55 -5.28 -0.15
N THR A 38 -13.58 -4.60 0.37
CA THR A 38 -13.70 -3.14 0.29
C THR A 38 -12.69 -2.46 1.20
N ALA A 39 -12.51 -2.93 2.44
CA ALA A 39 -11.51 -2.40 3.36
C ALA A 39 -10.09 -2.48 2.77
N THR A 40 -9.71 -3.65 2.24
CA THR A 40 -8.38 -3.84 1.64
C THR A 40 -8.16 -2.93 0.44
N ARG A 41 -9.18 -2.79 -0.43
CA ARG A 41 -9.11 -1.90 -1.57
C ARG A 41 -8.92 -0.45 -1.13
N ASN A 42 -9.71 -0.01 -0.15
CA ASN A 42 -9.71 1.38 0.31
C ASN A 42 -8.37 1.77 0.95
N ALA A 43 -7.80 0.90 1.79
CA ALA A 43 -6.49 1.14 2.39
C ALA A 43 -5.39 1.34 1.33
N ILE A 44 -5.37 0.53 0.28
CA ILE A 44 -4.36 0.65 -0.79
C ILE A 44 -4.61 1.89 -1.67
N LEU A 45 -5.88 2.23 -1.94
CA LEU A 45 -6.22 3.47 -2.64
C LEU A 45 -5.85 4.71 -1.83
N GLU A 46 -6.02 4.66 -0.51
CA GLU A 46 -5.63 5.73 0.39
C GLU A 46 -4.12 5.95 0.36
N MET A 47 -3.31 4.88 0.36
CA MET A 47 -1.86 5.02 0.15
C MET A 47 -1.54 5.82 -1.12
N LEU A 48 -2.16 5.47 -2.25
CA LEU A 48 -1.93 6.18 -3.51
C LEU A 48 -2.37 7.65 -3.44
N GLN A 49 -3.55 7.89 -2.88
CA GLN A 49 -4.11 9.23 -2.76
C GLN A 49 -3.24 10.13 -1.88
N GLU A 50 -2.73 9.61 -0.76
CA GLU A 50 -1.89 10.37 0.17
C GLU A 50 -0.49 10.64 -0.42
N VAL A 51 0.08 9.74 -1.22
CA VAL A 51 1.30 10.03 -2.00
C VAL A 51 1.06 11.18 -3.00
N ILE A 52 -0.08 11.19 -3.69
CA ILE A 52 -0.44 12.29 -4.61
C ILE A 52 -0.61 13.61 -3.84
N LYS A 53 -1.21 13.59 -2.65
CA LYS A 53 -1.35 14.80 -1.82
C LYS A 53 0.00 15.29 -1.29
N TRP A 54 0.88 14.38 -0.89
CA TRP A 54 2.26 14.71 -0.55
C TRP A 54 2.96 15.40 -1.72
N ASP A 55 2.91 14.83 -2.92
CA ASP A 55 3.54 15.36 -4.13
C ASP A 55 3.06 16.78 -4.46
N LYS A 56 1.77 17.05 -4.26
CA LYS A 56 1.17 18.38 -4.53
C LYS A 56 1.41 19.43 -3.46
N THR A 57 1.51 19.04 -2.19
CA THR A 57 1.48 19.99 -1.06
C THR A 57 2.78 20.03 -0.26
N ALA A 58 3.66 19.04 -0.43
CA ALA A 58 4.83 18.78 0.41
C ALA A 58 4.52 18.74 1.92
N THR A 59 3.27 18.45 2.30
CA THR A 59 2.86 18.42 3.71
C THR A 59 3.23 17.08 4.33
N LYS A 60 4.13 17.11 5.32
CA LYS A 60 4.73 15.91 5.95
C LYS A 60 3.71 14.92 6.53
N SER A 61 2.54 15.39 6.98
CA SER A 61 1.49 14.53 7.53
C SER A 61 1.03 13.46 6.53
N HIS A 62 1.00 13.77 5.23
CA HIS A 62 0.60 12.81 4.20
C HIS A 62 1.51 11.58 4.17
N LEU A 63 2.83 11.75 4.35
CA LEU A 63 3.75 10.61 4.37
C LEU A 63 3.48 9.65 5.54
N TYR A 64 3.10 10.17 6.71
CA TYR A 64 2.71 9.33 7.84
C TYR A 64 1.36 8.64 7.63
N THR A 65 0.43 9.30 6.92
CA THR A 65 -0.82 8.65 6.50
C THR A 65 -0.55 7.51 5.51
N VAL A 66 0.36 7.69 4.54
CA VAL A 66 0.78 6.61 3.63
C VAL A 66 1.34 5.43 4.42
N ASP A 67 2.18 5.68 5.44
CA ASP A 67 2.78 4.63 6.26
C ASP A 67 1.73 3.86 7.08
N THR A 68 0.73 4.58 7.62
CA THR A 68 -0.40 3.98 8.33
C THR A 68 -1.23 3.10 7.39
N ALA A 69 -1.60 3.61 6.21
CA ALA A 69 -2.39 2.89 5.21
C ALA A 69 -1.62 1.69 4.64
N LEU A 70 -0.28 1.78 4.55
CA LEU A 70 0.60 0.66 4.20
C LEU A 70 0.54 -0.44 5.24
N GLN A 71 0.58 -0.09 6.53
CA GLN A 71 0.47 -1.08 7.61
C GLN A 71 -0.91 -1.72 7.64
N GLU A 72 -1.99 -0.94 7.50
CA GLU A 72 -3.35 -1.45 7.41
C GLU A 72 -3.51 -2.43 6.23
N SER A 73 -2.98 -2.09 5.07
CA SER A 73 -2.99 -2.96 3.89
C SER A 73 -2.30 -4.31 4.17
N LYS A 74 -1.17 -4.32 4.90
CA LYS A 74 -0.49 -5.57 5.29
C LYS A 74 -1.34 -6.42 6.22
N GLU A 75 -1.98 -5.82 7.22
CA GLU A 75 -2.82 -6.56 8.17
C GLU A 75 -4.06 -7.16 7.53
N LEU A 76 -4.74 -6.41 6.64
CA LEU A 76 -5.92 -6.90 5.93
C LEU A 76 -5.59 -8.06 4.99
N LEU A 77 -4.43 -8.02 4.33
CA LEU A 77 -3.95 -9.12 3.49
C LEU A 77 -3.51 -10.34 4.31
N ARG A 78 -2.91 -10.13 5.47
CA ARG A 78 -2.58 -11.21 6.42
C ARG A 78 -3.86 -11.88 6.93
N LEU A 79 -4.88 -11.10 7.28
CA LEU A 79 -6.17 -11.64 7.68
C LEU A 79 -6.80 -12.48 6.57
N ALA A 80 -6.80 -11.99 5.32
CA ALA A 80 -7.32 -12.78 4.18
C ALA A 80 -6.55 -14.09 3.96
N HIS A 81 -5.23 -14.09 4.20
CA HIS A 81 -4.39 -15.28 4.14
C HIS A 81 -4.74 -16.27 5.27
N ASP A 82 -4.85 -15.79 6.51
CA ASP A 82 -5.17 -16.59 7.70
C ASP A 82 -6.57 -17.20 7.60
N LEU A 83 -7.52 -16.48 6.99
CA LEU A 83 -8.86 -16.98 6.64
C LEU A 83 -8.87 -17.95 5.44
N LYS A 84 -7.70 -18.25 4.86
CA LYS A 84 -7.48 -19.20 3.77
C LYS A 84 -8.26 -18.87 2.50
N TYR A 85 -8.43 -17.59 2.19
CA TYR A 85 -9.05 -17.20 0.93
C TYR A 85 -8.14 -17.57 -0.24
N SER A 86 -8.70 -18.25 -1.24
CA SER A 86 -7.94 -18.75 -2.40
C SER A 86 -7.23 -17.63 -3.16
N ALA A 87 -7.83 -16.44 -3.17
CA ALA A 87 -7.29 -15.19 -3.68
C ALA A 87 -5.99 -14.74 -3.00
N MET A 88 -5.80 -15.12 -1.73
CA MET A 88 -4.65 -14.77 -0.90
C MET A 88 -3.91 -16.04 -0.40
N ASN A 89 -3.70 -16.99 -1.29
CA ASN A 89 -2.88 -18.17 -1.01
C ASN A 89 -1.40 -17.80 -0.71
N ALA A 90 -0.60 -18.76 -0.25
CA ALA A 90 0.79 -18.52 0.14
C ALA A 90 1.65 -17.81 -0.93
N ARG A 91 1.44 -18.13 -2.21
CA ARG A 91 2.15 -17.46 -3.32
C ARG A 91 1.73 -16.00 -3.42
N HIS A 92 0.43 -15.72 -3.46
CA HIS A 92 -0.06 -14.35 -3.61
C HIS A 92 0.23 -13.49 -2.40
N TYR A 93 0.09 -14.06 -1.19
CA TYR A 93 0.44 -13.41 0.06
C TYR A 93 1.94 -13.06 0.11
N GLY A 94 2.82 -14.01 -0.21
CA GLY A 94 4.27 -13.78 -0.24
C GLY A 94 4.68 -12.69 -1.23
N GLU A 95 4.08 -12.66 -2.42
CA GLU A 95 4.32 -11.61 -3.40
C GLU A 95 3.80 -10.24 -2.93
N SER A 96 2.62 -10.19 -2.31
CA SER A 96 2.08 -8.97 -1.72
C SER A 96 2.99 -8.42 -0.62
N CYS A 97 3.45 -9.29 0.30
CA CYS A 97 4.38 -8.91 1.35
C CYS A 97 5.69 -8.35 0.79
N ARG A 98 6.24 -8.95 -0.27
CA ARG A 98 7.45 -8.48 -0.94
C ARG A 98 7.28 -7.06 -1.48
N LYS A 99 6.20 -6.84 -2.25
CA LYS A 99 5.90 -5.54 -2.87
C LYS A 99 5.65 -4.45 -1.81
N LEU A 100 4.85 -4.75 -0.79
CA LEU A 100 4.56 -3.80 0.30
C LEU A 100 5.79 -3.52 1.17
N LYS A 101 6.67 -4.49 1.36
CA LYS A 101 7.95 -4.28 2.06
C LYS A 101 8.84 -3.33 1.29
N GLU A 102 8.94 -3.51 -0.03
CA GLU A 102 9.74 -2.62 -0.88
C GLU A 102 9.23 -1.17 -0.79
N ILE A 103 7.91 -0.97 -0.93
CA ILE A 103 7.26 0.34 -0.76
C ILE A 103 7.59 0.95 0.62
N GLY A 104 7.47 0.16 1.69
CA GLY A 104 7.73 0.61 3.06
C GLY A 104 9.18 1.05 3.30
N VAL A 105 10.16 0.37 2.73
CA VAL A 105 11.57 0.77 2.84
C VAL A 105 11.79 2.13 2.19
N MET A 106 11.32 2.33 0.96
CA MET A 106 11.50 3.62 0.26
C MET A 106 10.72 4.75 0.95
N LEU A 107 9.52 4.46 1.47
CA LEU A 107 8.74 5.42 2.22
C LEU A 107 9.46 5.85 3.51
N GLY A 108 10.04 4.89 4.25
CA GLY A 108 10.84 5.19 5.45
C GLY A 108 12.05 6.08 5.13
N GLU A 109 12.79 5.76 4.07
CA GLU A 109 13.91 6.59 3.60
C GLU A 109 13.46 8.01 3.21
N LEU A 110 12.32 8.14 2.54
CA LEU A 110 11.74 9.44 2.18
C LEU A 110 11.33 10.25 3.41
N ILE A 111 10.66 9.61 4.39
CA ILE A 111 10.26 10.24 5.65
C ILE A 111 11.49 10.77 6.40
N GLU A 112 12.55 9.98 6.52
CA GLU A 112 13.78 10.41 7.21
C GLU A 112 14.48 11.56 6.47
N GLU A 113 14.54 11.54 5.15
CA GLU A 113 15.09 12.65 4.37
C GLU A 113 14.27 13.94 4.54
N VAL A 114 12.94 13.84 4.58
CA VAL A 114 12.04 14.98 4.79
C VAL A 114 12.11 15.50 6.23
N LYS A 115 12.38 14.65 7.22
CA LYS A 115 12.62 15.09 8.62
C LYS A 115 13.91 15.87 8.77
N THR A 116 14.97 15.45 8.10
CA THR A 116 16.31 16.06 8.21
C THR A 116 16.42 17.40 7.47
N ARG A 117 15.62 17.61 6.42
CA ARG A 117 15.47 18.94 5.80
C ARG A 117 14.65 19.86 6.72
N LYS A 118 15.35 20.79 7.38
CA LYS A 118 14.78 21.94 8.10
C LYS A 118 14.24 22.97 7.11
#